data_AF-A0A3P3XSG0-F1
#
_entry.id   AF-A0A3P3XSG0-F1
#
_cell.length_a   1.000
_cell.length_b   1.000
_cell.length_c   1.000
_cell.angle_alpha   90.00
_cell.angle_beta   90.00
_cell.angle_gamma   90.00
#
_symmetry.space_group_name_H-M   'P 1'
#
loop_
_entity.id
_entity.type
_entity.pdbx_description
1 polymer ?
#
loop_
_entity_poly.entity_id
_entity_poly.type
_entity_poly.pdbx_seq_one_letter_code
_entity_poly.pdbx_strand_id
1 'polypeptide(L)'
;MSAGTANVLMIGDVVGAPGLRALFTFLPSLIKRTEADLVVANGENALKGFGIGADEIAAMRSYGVDVITSGNQVWEHKEAPELLEAEQSLLRPANYPKGLPGRGTAYIEGGGAPGQPAPTRACGASGRFEWLVVNLQGRRELYDIDCPFVKADQILATAAREHPNALIIVDFHAESNEEKEALAWHVDGRAAVLAGTHTHVPTADERILPKGTGYLTDLGMTGPVDSVIGMNGDICIRRFLTQIPYKMETAEGSAAIMGALFRLDPESRRCVSIEHIFESL
;
A
#
# COMPACT_ATOMS: atom_id res chain seq x y z
N MET A 1 -16.28 -9.40 -27.17
CA MET A 1 -15.04 -9.83 -26.48
C MET A 1 -15.13 -9.22 -25.10
N SER A 2 -15.20 -10.00 -24.01
CA SER A 2 -15.14 -9.37 -22.68
C SER A 2 -13.80 -8.66 -22.58
N ALA A 3 -13.80 -7.36 -22.30
CA ALA A 3 -12.57 -6.66 -21.96
C ALA A 3 -11.89 -7.42 -20.81
N GLY A 4 -10.57 -7.62 -20.88
CA GLY A 4 -9.83 -8.23 -19.78
C GLY A 4 -9.95 -7.40 -18.50
N THR A 5 -9.70 -8.00 -17.34
CA THR A 5 -9.70 -7.26 -16.07
C THR A 5 -8.47 -6.37 -15.95
N ALA A 6 -8.60 -5.28 -15.20
CA ALA A 6 -7.48 -4.49 -14.72
C ALA A 6 -7.03 -5.04 -13.36
N ASN A 7 -5.79 -5.51 -13.27
CA ASN A 7 -5.31 -6.28 -12.13
C ASN A 7 -4.38 -5.42 -11.25
N VAL A 8 -4.74 -5.21 -9.98
CA VAL A 8 -3.88 -4.54 -9.01
C VAL A 8 -3.42 -5.52 -7.95
N LEU A 9 -2.10 -5.64 -7.79
CA LEU A 9 -1.47 -6.39 -6.72
C LEU A 9 -1.08 -5.41 -5.62
N MET A 10 -1.72 -5.54 -4.45
CA MET A 10 -1.39 -4.75 -3.27
C MET A 10 -0.60 -5.62 -2.30
N ILE A 11 0.58 -5.17 -1.90
CA ILE A 11 1.48 -5.84 -0.96
C ILE A 11 1.42 -5.09 0.37
N GLY A 12 1.24 -5.85 1.45
CA GLY A 12 1.20 -5.33 2.81
C GLY A 12 2.56 -4.80 3.29
N ASP A 13 2.61 -4.39 4.55
CA ASP A 13 3.74 -3.68 5.15
C ASP A 13 5.08 -4.43 4.97
N VAL A 14 5.99 -3.84 4.19
CA VAL A 14 7.32 -4.41 3.95
C VAL A 14 8.24 -4.09 5.13
N VAL A 15 8.64 -5.10 5.89
CA VAL A 15 9.37 -4.93 7.15
C VAL A 15 10.84 -5.37 7.03
N GLY A 16 11.73 -4.37 7.03
CA GLY A 16 13.18 -4.54 7.10
C GLY A 16 13.79 -5.35 5.96
N ALA A 17 15.05 -5.75 6.17
CA ALA A 17 15.77 -6.60 5.22
C ALA A 17 15.06 -7.94 4.93
N PRO A 18 14.45 -8.65 5.89
CA PRO A 18 13.69 -9.88 5.58
C PRO A 18 12.50 -9.64 4.66
N GLY A 19 11.72 -8.58 4.90
CA GLY A 19 10.60 -8.21 4.03
C GLY A 19 11.04 -7.89 2.61
N LEU A 20 12.10 -7.10 2.46
CA LEU A 20 12.68 -6.80 1.15
C LEU A 20 13.18 -8.07 0.44
N ARG A 21 13.82 -9.01 1.14
CA ARG A 21 14.23 -10.30 0.56
C ARG A 21 13.03 -11.11 0.05
N ALA A 22 11.97 -11.22 0.84
CA ALA A 22 10.75 -11.91 0.43
C ALA A 22 10.13 -11.23 -0.80
N LEU A 23 10.00 -9.90 -0.77
CA LEU A 23 9.50 -9.10 -1.89
C LEU A 23 10.27 -9.39 -3.18
N PHE A 24 11.60 -9.28 -3.15
CA PHE A 24 12.46 -9.47 -4.32
C PHE A 24 12.41 -10.89 -4.87
N THR A 25 12.22 -11.88 -3.99
CA THR A 25 12.14 -13.29 -4.37
C THR A 25 10.83 -13.60 -5.10
N PHE A 26 9.70 -13.15 -4.56
CA PHE A 26 8.39 -13.60 -5.02
C PHE A 26 7.73 -12.64 -6.04
N LEU A 27 7.93 -11.32 -5.88
CA LEU A 27 7.19 -10.30 -6.63
C LEU A 27 7.32 -10.43 -8.16
N PRO A 28 8.51 -10.69 -8.77
CA PRO A 28 8.61 -10.83 -10.22
C PRO A 28 7.76 -11.97 -10.78
N SER A 29 7.67 -13.09 -10.05
CA SER A 29 6.85 -14.25 -10.45
C SER A 29 5.36 -13.97 -10.25
N LEU A 30 5.00 -13.28 -9.16
CA LEU A 30 3.66 -12.82 -8.86
C LEU A 30 3.14 -11.91 -9.97
N ILE A 31 3.88 -10.86 -10.35
CA ILE A 31 3.49 -9.95 -11.43
C ILE A 31 3.17 -10.71 -12.71
N LYS A 32 4.03 -11.69 -13.08
CA LYS A 32 3.85 -12.47 -14.30
C LYS A 32 2.60 -13.36 -14.26
N ARG A 33 2.37 -14.06 -13.14
CA ARG A 33 1.28 -15.05 -13.05
C ARG A 33 -0.09 -14.41 -12.77
N THR A 34 -0.11 -13.26 -12.10
CA THR A 34 -1.34 -12.51 -11.83
C THR A 34 -1.65 -11.51 -12.94
N GLU A 35 -0.73 -11.34 -13.90
CA GLU A 35 -0.82 -10.32 -14.95
C GLU A 35 -1.07 -8.94 -14.35
N ALA A 36 -0.41 -8.61 -13.23
CA ALA A 36 -0.64 -7.36 -12.51
C ALA A 36 -0.35 -6.16 -13.40
N ASP A 37 -1.33 -5.28 -13.61
CA ASP A 37 -1.19 -4.01 -14.32
C ASP A 37 -0.59 -2.93 -13.43
N LEU A 38 -0.86 -3.00 -12.12
CA LEU A 38 -0.37 -2.10 -11.10
C LEU A 38 0.11 -2.89 -9.88
N VAL A 39 1.28 -2.53 -9.35
CA VAL A 39 1.76 -3.04 -8.06
C VAL A 39 1.87 -1.89 -7.06
N VAL A 40 1.14 -1.98 -5.96
CA VAL A 40 1.24 -1.06 -4.83
C VAL A 40 1.84 -1.84 -3.66
N ALA A 41 2.86 -1.30 -2.99
CA ALA A 41 3.42 -1.91 -1.79
C ALA A 41 3.56 -0.88 -0.68
N ASN A 42 3.16 -1.24 0.54
CA ASN A 42 3.39 -0.37 1.68
C ASN A 42 4.84 -0.53 2.18
N GLY A 43 5.61 0.55 2.09
CA GLY A 43 7.03 0.58 2.42
C GLY A 43 7.35 1.21 3.78
N GLU A 44 6.37 1.48 4.64
CA GLU A 44 6.60 2.29 5.85
C GLU A 44 7.58 1.69 6.87
N ASN A 45 7.91 0.40 6.75
CA ASN A 45 8.80 -0.30 7.67
C ASN A 45 10.06 -0.86 6.96
N ALA A 46 10.33 -0.44 5.72
CA ALA A 46 11.36 -1.05 4.87
C ALA A 46 12.78 -0.80 5.39
N LEU A 47 13.06 0.39 5.93
CA LEU A 47 14.39 0.75 6.44
C LEU A 47 14.54 0.33 7.90
N LYS A 48 15.16 -0.83 8.14
CA LYS A 48 15.43 -1.37 9.49
C LYS A 48 14.19 -1.47 10.38
N GLY A 49 13.01 -1.66 9.78
CA GLY A 49 11.75 -1.86 10.48
C GLY A 49 10.95 -0.60 10.76
N PHE A 50 11.46 0.60 10.44
CA PHE A 50 10.76 1.87 10.66
C PHE A 50 11.17 2.88 9.59
N GLY A 51 10.21 3.49 8.91
CA GLY A 51 10.45 4.40 7.78
C GLY A 51 11.02 3.71 6.54
N ILE A 52 11.46 4.52 5.58
CA ILE A 52 11.99 4.07 4.29
C ILE A 52 13.18 4.94 3.86
N GLY A 53 14.17 4.36 3.16
CA GLY A 53 15.33 5.04 2.62
C GLY A 53 15.39 5.03 1.10
N ALA A 54 16.31 5.83 0.54
CA ALA A 54 16.52 5.92 -0.92
C ALA A 54 16.87 4.57 -1.56
N ASP A 55 17.70 3.77 -0.88
CA ASP A 55 18.13 2.46 -1.38
C ASP A 55 16.97 1.47 -1.39
N GLU A 56 16.13 1.47 -0.35
CA GLU A 56 14.93 0.63 -0.28
C GLU A 56 13.91 1.01 -1.37
N ILE A 57 13.68 2.31 -1.58
CA ILE A 57 12.83 2.81 -2.67
C ILE A 57 13.37 2.30 -4.00
N ALA A 58 14.63 2.58 -4.33
CA ALA A 58 15.24 2.19 -5.59
C ALA A 58 15.15 0.67 -5.82
N ALA A 59 15.38 -0.12 -4.78
CA ALA A 59 15.28 -1.56 -4.84
C ALA A 59 13.83 -2.01 -5.11
N MET A 60 12.85 -1.59 -4.31
CA MET A 60 11.43 -1.92 -4.52
C MET A 60 10.95 -1.59 -5.93
N ARG A 61 11.34 -0.42 -6.43
CA ARG A 61 11.09 0.02 -7.82
C ARG A 61 11.69 -0.93 -8.85
N SER A 62 12.96 -1.32 -8.67
CA SER A 62 13.66 -2.21 -9.61
C SER A 62 13.04 -3.62 -9.70
N TYR A 63 12.35 -4.08 -8.66
CA TYR A 63 11.66 -5.37 -8.61
C TYR A 63 10.18 -5.30 -9.02
N GLY A 64 9.70 -4.14 -9.47
CA GLY A 64 8.41 -3.99 -10.12
C GLY A 64 7.31 -3.38 -9.26
N VAL A 65 7.64 -2.75 -8.12
CA VAL A 65 6.68 -1.90 -7.38
C VAL A 65 6.44 -0.60 -8.17
N ASP A 66 5.18 -0.30 -8.48
CA ASP A 66 4.76 0.88 -9.26
C ASP A 66 4.39 2.08 -8.38
N VAL A 67 3.91 1.86 -7.16
CA VAL A 67 3.67 2.90 -6.14
C VAL A 67 4.04 2.36 -4.78
N ILE A 68 4.78 3.16 -4.01
CA ILE A 68 5.10 2.86 -2.62
C ILE A 68 4.20 3.72 -1.75
N THR A 69 3.28 3.11 -1.02
CA THR A 69 2.51 3.78 0.04
C THR A 69 3.26 3.69 1.37
N SER A 70 2.84 4.46 2.35
CA SER A 70 3.42 4.41 3.69
C SER A 70 2.33 4.62 4.76
N GLY A 71 2.74 5.05 5.96
CA GLY A 71 1.89 5.11 7.13
C GLY A 71 2.44 6.07 8.16
N ASN A 72 2.25 5.75 9.44
CA ASN A 72 2.67 6.59 10.54
C ASN A 72 4.19 6.66 10.69
N GLN A 73 4.94 5.67 10.21
CA GLN A 73 6.40 5.63 10.31
C GLN A 73 7.12 6.45 9.22
N VAL A 74 6.39 7.10 8.32
CA VAL A 74 6.97 7.81 7.17
C VAL A 74 7.95 8.92 7.57
N TRP A 75 7.85 9.46 8.78
CA TRP A 75 8.69 10.55 9.29
C TRP A 75 9.83 10.12 10.22
N GLU A 76 10.05 8.81 10.42
CA GLU A 76 11.01 8.31 11.42
C GLU A 76 12.46 8.73 11.13
N HIS A 77 12.81 8.86 9.84
CA HIS A 77 14.15 9.30 9.41
C HIS A 77 14.15 10.77 9.02
N LYS A 78 15.26 11.45 9.33
CA LYS A 78 15.44 12.88 9.06
C LYS A 78 15.41 13.23 7.57
N GLU A 79 15.72 12.26 6.70
CA GLU A 79 15.74 12.40 5.24
C GLU A 79 14.35 12.23 4.59
N ALA A 80 13.32 11.86 5.37
CA ALA A 80 11.98 11.63 4.84
C ALA A 80 11.41 12.82 4.04
N PRO A 81 11.53 14.09 4.49
CA PRO A 81 11.13 15.26 3.70
C PRO A 81 11.71 15.28 2.28
N GLU A 82 13.03 15.12 2.17
CA GLU A 82 13.74 15.18 0.89
C GLU A 82 13.36 14.01 -0.02
N LEU A 83 13.22 12.81 0.55
CA LEU A 83 12.78 11.62 -0.19
C LEU A 83 11.38 11.78 -0.77
N LEU A 84 10.45 12.29 0.03
CA LEU A 84 9.06 12.52 -0.36
C LEU A 84 8.90 13.59 -1.44
N GLU A 85 9.78 14.60 -1.48
CA GLU A 85 9.80 15.59 -2.57
C GLU A 85 10.40 15.01 -3.86
N ALA A 86 11.45 14.22 -3.74
CA ALA A 86 12.19 13.67 -4.88
C ALA A 86 11.45 12.53 -5.58
N GLU A 87 10.84 11.61 -4.84
CA GLU A 87 10.21 10.40 -5.37
C GLU A 87 8.70 10.57 -5.54
N GLN A 88 8.25 10.76 -6.78
CA GLN A 88 6.84 10.99 -7.07
C GLN A 88 5.94 9.79 -6.81
N SER A 89 6.50 8.58 -6.82
CA SER A 89 5.77 7.34 -6.57
C SER A 89 5.79 6.90 -5.11
N LEU A 90 6.42 7.67 -4.22
CA LEU A 90 6.37 7.48 -2.77
C LEU A 90 5.25 8.36 -2.20
N LEU A 91 4.25 7.72 -1.61
CA LEU A 91 3.11 8.37 -0.99
C LEU A 91 3.24 8.36 0.53
N ARG A 92 2.88 9.49 1.13
CA ARG A 92 2.59 9.62 2.57
C ARG A 92 1.08 9.73 2.78
N PRO A 93 0.55 9.52 3.99
CA PRO A 93 -0.89 9.68 4.22
C PRO A 93 -1.39 11.10 3.86
N ALA A 94 -2.40 11.18 3.01
CA ALA A 94 -2.88 12.42 2.40
C ALA A 94 -3.52 13.39 3.42
N ASN A 95 -3.94 12.85 4.57
CA ASN A 95 -4.59 13.57 5.66
C ASN A 95 -3.64 14.05 6.76
N TYR A 96 -2.33 14.09 6.50
CA TYR A 96 -1.44 14.95 7.30
C TYR A 96 -1.77 16.44 7.09
N PRO A 97 -1.45 17.31 8.08
CA PRO A 97 -1.66 18.75 7.97
C PRO A 97 -1.03 19.36 6.71
N LYS A 98 -1.60 20.48 6.27
CA LYS A 98 -1.11 21.21 5.09
C LYS A 98 0.32 21.75 5.31
N GLY A 99 1.09 21.80 4.22
CA GLY A 99 2.44 22.36 4.23
C GLY A 99 3.56 21.35 4.43
N LEU A 100 3.22 20.06 4.59
CA LEU A 100 4.21 18.98 4.64
C LEU A 100 4.65 18.53 3.23
N PRO A 101 5.91 18.09 3.07
CA PRO A 101 6.45 17.62 1.82
C PRO A 101 5.77 16.35 1.30
N GLY A 102 6.04 16.04 0.04
CA GLY A 102 5.47 14.91 -0.67
C GLY A 102 3.98 15.02 -0.94
N ARG A 103 3.41 13.88 -1.31
CA ARG A 103 2.05 13.77 -1.83
C ARG A 103 1.34 12.56 -1.22
N GLY A 104 0.02 12.63 -1.18
CA GLY A 104 -0.81 11.50 -0.72
C GLY A 104 -1.57 10.79 -1.82
N THR A 105 -1.36 11.21 -3.07
CA THR A 105 -1.93 10.57 -4.25
C THR A 105 -0.92 10.46 -5.37
N ALA A 106 -0.99 9.37 -6.15
CA ALA A 106 -0.27 9.20 -7.40
C ALA A 106 -1.27 8.89 -8.51
N TYR A 107 -1.33 9.77 -9.51
CA TYR A 107 -2.05 9.49 -10.77
C TYR A 107 -1.07 8.85 -11.76
N ILE A 108 -1.49 7.73 -12.35
CA ILE A 108 -0.71 6.94 -13.29
C ILE A 108 -1.47 6.92 -14.60
N GLU A 109 -0.93 7.58 -15.61
CA GLU A 109 -1.52 7.64 -16.94
C GLU A 109 -1.18 6.38 -17.74
N GLY A 110 -2.22 5.69 -18.23
CA GLY A 110 -2.10 4.60 -19.20
C GLY A 110 -2.09 5.11 -20.65
N GLY A 111 -1.55 4.34 -21.58
CA GLY A 111 -1.71 4.58 -23.03
C GLY A 111 -0.77 5.61 -23.66
N GLY A 112 0.38 5.91 -23.03
CA GLY A 112 1.35 6.88 -23.56
C GLY A 112 2.05 6.46 -24.85
N ALA A 113 2.58 7.44 -25.61
CA ALA A 113 3.28 7.19 -26.87
C ALA A 113 4.60 6.41 -26.66
N PRO A 114 4.97 5.48 -27.57
CA PRO A 114 6.24 4.78 -27.51
C PRO A 114 7.43 5.75 -27.48
N GLY A 115 8.40 5.53 -26.59
CA GLY A 115 9.66 6.28 -26.54
C GLY A 115 9.74 7.41 -25.52
N GLN A 116 8.68 7.70 -24.77
CA GLN A 116 8.78 8.52 -23.55
C GLN A 116 9.19 7.64 -22.36
N PRO A 117 10.13 8.06 -21.50
CA PRO A 117 10.45 7.33 -20.29
C PRO A 117 9.23 7.28 -19.36
N ALA A 118 8.71 6.08 -19.16
CA ALA A 118 7.59 5.83 -18.26
C ALA A 118 8.11 5.80 -16.80
N PRO A 119 7.55 6.59 -15.88
CA PRO A 119 8.00 6.63 -14.49
C PRO A 119 7.70 5.33 -13.74
N THR A 120 6.79 4.49 -14.24
CA THR A 120 6.43 3.18 -13.69
C THR A 120 6.14 2.18 -14.81
N ARG A 121 6.08 0.88 -14.49
CA ARG A 121 5.69 -0.16 -15.45
C ARG A 121 4.21 -0.03 -15.83
N ALA A 122 3.40 0.48 -14.90
CA ALA A 122 1.99 0.80 -15.10
C ALA A 122 1.72 2.04 -15.98
N CYS A 123 2.75 2.81 -16.36
CA CYS A 123 2.63 4.01 -17.20
C CYS A 123 2.97 3.77 -18.68
N GLY A 124 2.62 4.74 -19.53
CA GLY A 124 3.16 4.84 -20.89
C GLY A 124 2.67 3.76 -21.83
N ALA A 125 3.48 3.35 -22.81
CA ALA A 125 3.10 2.35 -23.82
C ALA A 125 2.82 0.95 -23.24
N SER A 126 3.30 0.66 -22.04
CA SER A 126 2.97 -0.57 -21.29
C SER A 126 1.76 -0.43 -20.39
N GLY A 127 1.37 0.80 -20.03
CA GLY A 127 0.20 1.09 -19.21
C GLY A 127 -1.09 0.93 -19.99
N ARG A 128 -1.98 0.04 -19.57
CA ARG A 128 -3.29 -0.21 -20.21
C ARG A 128 -4.43 0.63 -19.61
N PHE A 129 -4.29 1.04 -18.36
CA PHE A 129 -5.34 1.64 -17.56
C PHE A 129 -4.82 2.88 -16.84
N GLU A 130 -5.74 3.80 -16.54
CA GLU A 130 -5.47 4.95 -15.67
C GLU A 130 -5.70 4.55 -14.21
N TRP A 131 -4.79 4.94 -13.33
CA TRP A 131 -4.90 4.63 -11.91
C TRP A 131 -4.78 5.88 -11.05
N LEU A 132 -5.48 5.88 -9.92
CA LEU A 132 -5.24 6.84 -8.84
C LEU A 132 -5.02 6.07 -7.54
N VAL A 133 -3.78 6.05 -7.07
CA VAL A 133 -3.44 5.48 -5.77
C VAL A 133 -3.56 6.58 -4.72
N VAL A 134 -4.22 6.26 -3.61
CA VAL A 134 -4.47 7.16 -2.49
C VAL A 134 -3.97 6.49 -1.21
N ASN A 135 -3.15 7.18 -0.44
CA ASN A 135 -2.73 6.73 0.88
C ASN A 135 -3.39 7.61 1.95
N LEU A 136 -4.07 7.00 2.91
CA LEU A 136 -4.72 7.67 4.04
C LEU A 136 -4.29 6.98 5.33
N GLN A 137 -4.40 7.68 6.45
CA GLN A 137 -4.13 7.13 7.77
C GLN A 137 -5.32 7.33 8.71
N GLY A 138 -5.62 6.31 9.50
CA GLY A 138 -6.61 6.37 10.57
C GLY A 138 -6.18 7.29 11.71
N ARG A 139 -7.07 7.47 12.69
CA ARG A 139 -6.80 8.30 13.86
C ARG A 139 -7.04 7.58 15.17
N ARG A 140 -7.86 6.53 15.17
CA ARG A 140 -8.04 5.72 16.37
C ARG A 140 -6.74 4.98 16.66
N GLU A 141 -6.16 5.25 17.82
CA GLU A 141 -4.88 4.67 18.29
C GLU A 141 -3.65 5.08 17.44
N LEU A 142 -3.81 6.12 16.61
CA LEU A 142 -2.76 6.72 15.80
C LEU A 142 -2.71 8.23 16.02
N TYR A 143 -1.84 8.92 15.28
CA TYR A 143 -1.71 10.37 15.39
C TYR A 143 -3.02 11.12 15.09
N ASP A 144 -3.27 12.18 15.85
CA ASP A 144 -4.39 13.12 15.67
C ASP A 144 -4.17 14.04 14.45
N ILE A 145 -4.20 13.48 13.25
CA ILE A 145 -4.11 14.21 11.98
C ILE A 145 -5.50 14.58 11.42
N ASP A 146 -5.56 15.18 10.23
CA ASP A 146 -6.84 15.59 9.62
C ASP A 146 -7.76 14.37 9.39
N CYS A 147 -9.07 14.60 9.38
CA CYS A 147 -10.06 13.54 9.23
C CYS A 147 -9.89 12.77 7.88
N PRO A 148 -9.66 11.44 7.89
CA PRO A 148 -9.47 10.68 6.67
C PRO A 148 -10.73 10.62 5.80
N PHE A 149 -11.91 10.63 6.40
CA PHE A 149 -13.20 10.63 5.68
C PHE A 149 -13.39 11.91 4.85
N VAL A 150 -13.14 13.07 5.46
CA VAL A 150 -13.21 14.37 4.78
C VAL A 150 -12.14 14.48 3.70
N LYS A 151 -10.93 13.97 3.97
CA LYS A 151 -9.86 13.95 2.98
C LYS A 151 -10.20 13.05 1.79
N ALA A 152 -10.75 11.86 2.05
CA ALA A 152 -11.21 10.94 1.01
C ALA A 152 -12.28 11.62 0.12
N ASP A 153 -13.28 12.29 0.71
CA ASP A 153 -14.30 13.01 -0.06
C ASP A 153 -13.69 14.08 -0.98
N GLN A 154 -12.73 14.86 -0.49
CA GLN A 154 -12.03 15.88 -1.28
C GLN A 154 -11.24 15.28 -2.45
N ILE A 155 -10.51 14.18 -2.20
CA ILE A 155 -9.70 13.50 -3.21
C ILE A 155 -10.60 12.87 -4.27
N LEU A 156 -11.62 12.12 -3.85
CA LEU A 156 -12.54 11.42 -4.75
C LEU A 156 -13.36 12.41 -5.59
N ALA A 157 -13.78 13.54 -5.03
CA ALA A 157 -14.47 14.60 -5.79
C ALA A 157 -13.55 15.23 -6.85
N THR A 158 -12.28 15.48 -6.51
CA THR A 158 -11.29 15.98 -7.47
C THR A 158 -11.03 14.95 -8.56
N ALA A 159 -10.82 13.68 -8.20
CA ALA A 159 -10.60 12.58 -9.12
C ALA A 159 -11.76 12.40 -10.11
N ALA A 160 -13.01 12.47 -9.64
CA ALA A 160 -14.18 12.37 -10.50
C ALA A 160 -14.26 13.48 -11.56
N ARG A 161 -13.67 14.66 -11.28
CA ARG A 161 -13.63 15.80 -12.21
C ARG A 161 -12.42 15.74 -13.16
N GLU A 162 -11.26 15.39 -12.64
CA GLU A 162 -9.98 15.52 -13.35
C GLU A 162 -9.51 14.21 -13.99
N HIS A 163 -9.89 13.06 -13.42
CA HIS A 163 -9.49 11.71 -13.83
C HIS A 163 -10.69 10.76 -13.86
N PRO A 164 -11.73 11.04 -14.66
CA PRO A 164 -12.99 10.29 -14.61
C PRO A 164 -12.86 8.81 -14.98
N ASN A 165 -11.79 8.41 -15.68
CA ASN A 165 -11.59 7.01 -16.06
C ASN A 165 -10.66 6.24 -15.12
N ALA A 166 -10.06 6.92 -14.13
CA ALA A 166 -9.09 6.28 -13.25
C ALA A 166 -9.74 5.22 -12.34
N LEU A 167 -9.06 4.08 -12.21
CA LEU A 167 -9.31 3.08 -11.19
C LEU A 167 -8.70 3.56 -9.87
N ILE A 168 -9.55 3.84 -8.88
CA ILE A 168 -9.13 4.44 -7.61
C ILE A 168 -8.81 3.36 -6.58
N ILE A 169 -7.57 3.32 -6.13
CA ILE A 169 -7.03 2.35 -5.18
C ILE A 169 -6.67 3.08 -3.88
N VAL A 170 -7.23 2.66 -2.76
CA VAL A 170 -6.98 3.26 -1.45
C VAL A 170 -6.21 2.29 -0.56
N ASP A 171 -5.02 2.69 -0.12
CA ASP A 171 -4.33 2.12 1.04
C ASP A 171 -4.72 2.93 2.28
N PHE A 172 -5.45 2.31 3.20
CA PHE A 172 -5.86 2.92 4.45
C PHE A 172 -5.10 2.34 5.65
N HIS A 173 -4.05 3.06 6.05
CA HIS A 173 -3.14 2.68 7.13
C HIS A 173 -3.75 3.00 8.49
N ALA A 174 -4.29 2.01 9.19
CA ALA A 174 -5.07 2.25 10.41
C ALA A 174 -5.04 1.07 11.39
N GLU A 175 -5.08 1.36 12.69
CA GLU A 175 -5.17 0.34 13.74
C GLU A 175 -6.59 -0.23 13.88
N SER A 176 -7.60 0.64 13.93
CA SER A 176 -8.97 0.23 14.25
C SER A 176 -9.68 -0.42 13.06
N ASN A 177 -10.08 -1.69 13.22
CA ASN A 177 -10.95 -2.38 12.26
C ASN A 177 -12.27 -1.62 12.04
N GLU A 178 -12.87 -1.05 13.09
CA GLU A 178 -14.09 -0.25 12.96
C GLU A 178 -13.87 0.99 12.07
N GLU A 179 -12.73 1.67 12.22
CA GLU A 179 -12.42 2.84 11.37
C GLU A 179 -12.19 2.41 9.91
N LYS A 180 -11.51 1.26 9.70
CA LYS A 180 -11.28 0.67 8.37
C LYS A 180 -12.59 0.31 7.67
N GLU A 181 -13.47 -0.42 8.34
CA GLU A 181 -14.78 -0.79 7.80
C GLU A 181 -15.61 0.47 7.52
N ALA A 182 -15.67 1.40 8.47
CA ALA A 182 -16.45 2.63 8.31
C ALA A 182 -16.00 3.46 7.10
N LEU A 183 -14.69 3.59 6.87
CA LEU A 183 -14.20 4.32 5.70
C LEU A 183 -14.52 3.56 4.40
N ALA A 184 -14.41 2.23 4.39
CA ALA A 184 -14.78 1.41 3.25
C ALA A 184 -16.26 1.60 2.85
N TRP A 185 -17.17 1.56 3.83
CA TRP A 185 -18.59 1.86 3.61
C TRP A 185 -18.83 3.29 3.14
N HIS A 186 -18.04 4.25 3.65
CA HIS A 186 -18.13 5.66 3.25
C HIS A 186 -17.76 5.86 1.77
N VAL A 187 -16.73 5.16 1.28
CA VAL A 187 -16.23 5.31 -0.11
C VAL A 187 -16.79 4.29 -1.10
N ASP A 188 -17.66 3.38 -0.66
CA ASP A 188 -18.22 2.32 -1.51
C ASP A 188 -18.89 2.88 -2.78
N GLY A 189 -18.48 2.35 -3.93
CA GLY A 189 -18.90 2.77 -5.27
C GLY A 189 -18.20 4.02 -5.80
N ARG A 190 -17.34 4.66 -5.01
CA ARG A 190 -16.49 5.80 -5.43
C ARG A 190 -15.02 5.41 -5.55
N ALA A 191 -14.57 4.39 -4.82
CA ALA A 191 -13.27 3.75 -4.99
C ALA A 191 -13.43 2.35 -5.59
N ALA A 192 -12.46 1.90 -6.37
CA ALA A 192 -12.45 0.52 -6.88
C ALA A 192 -11.98 -0.47 -5.81
N VAL A 193 -10.99 -0.06 -4.99
CA VAL A 193 -10.43 -0.84 -3.90
C VAL A 193 -10.19 0.05 -2.68
N LEU A 194 -10.49 -0.47 -1.49
CA LEU A 194 -9.92 -0.01 -0.23
C LEU A 194 -9.33 -1.21 0.51
N ALA A 195 -8.02 -1.23 0.67
CA ALA A 195 -7.33 -2.25 1.46
C ALA A 195 -6.64 -1.58 2.65
N GLY A 196 -6.77 -2.16 3.83
CA GLY A 196 -6.08 -1.67 5.00
C GLY A 196 -4.66 -2.22 5.14
N THR A 197 -3.83 -1.48 5.87
CA THR A 197 -2.47 -1.83 6.30
C THR A 197 -2.31 -1.45 7.78
N HIS A 198 -1.10 -1.58 8.36
CA HIS A 198 -0.69 -1.23 9.74
C HIS A 198 -0.61 -2.39 10.73
N THR A 199 -1.63 -3.27 10.80
CA THR A 199 -1.71 -4.23 11.92
C THR A 199 -0.79 -5.44 11.75
N HIS A 200 -0.17 -5.57 10.57
CA HIS A 200 0.79 -6.60 10.18
C HIS A 200 0.24 -8.05 10.16
N VAL A 201 -1.06 -8.23 10.42
CA VAL A 201 -1.72 -9.54 10.40
C VAL A 201 -2.78 -9.53 9.31
N PRO A 202 -2.68 -10.40 8.28
CA PRO A 202 -3.68 -10.42 7.23
C PRO A 202 -5.03 -10.88 7.80
N THR A 203 -6.10 -10.22 7.40
CA THR A 203 -7.46 -10.61 7.74
C THR A 203 -8.04 -11.57 6.70
N ALA A 204 -9.14 -12.26 7.01
CA ALA A 204 -9.82 -13.20 6.10
C ALA A 204 -11.26 -12.75 5.82
N ASP A 205 -11.43 -11.44 5.63
CA ASP A 205 -12.71 -10.75 5.48
C ASP A 205 -12.85 -10.08 4.10
N GLU A 206 -12.06 -10.52 3.13
CA GLU A 206 -12.11 -9.99 1.78
C GLU A 206 -13.51 -10.07 1.19
N ARG A 207 -13.99 -8.95 0.67
CA ARG A 207 -15.34 -8.85 0.12
C ARG A 207 -15.48 -7.74 -0.87
N ILE A 208 -16.44 -7.90 -1.78
CA ILE A 208 -16.92 -6.82 -2.62
C ILE A 208 -18.13 -6.18 -1.92
N LEU A 209 -18.05 -4.89 -1.65
CA LEU A 209 -19.12 -4.12 -1.01
C LEU A 209 -20.31 -3.90 -1.96
N PRO A 210 -21.51 -3.53 -1.45
CA PRO A 210 -22.73 -3.51 -2.26
C PRO A 210 -22.69 -2.64 -3.52
N LYS A 211 -21.87 -1.58 -3.56
CA LYS A 211 -21.72 -0.70 -4.74
C LYS A 211 -20.48 -1.04 -5.58
N GLY A 212 -19.76 -2.11 -5.24
CA GLY A 212 -18.71 -2.71 -6.08
C GLY A 212 -17.27 -2.38 -5.66
N THR A 213 -17.04 -1.75 -4.51
CA THR A 213 -15.68 -1.55 -3.99
C THR A 213 -15.14 -2.87 -3.42
N GLY A 214 -13.95 -3.27 -3.85
CA GLY A 214 -13.22 -4.38 -3.21
C GLY A 214 -12.64 -3.93 -1.86
N TYR A 215 -12.81 -4.75 -0.83
CA TYR A 215 -12.41 -4.43 0.53
C TYR A 215 -11.66 -5.59 1.18
N LEU A 216 -10.63 -5.24 1.97
CA LEU A 216 -9.92 -6.13 2.88
C LEU A 216 -9.46 -5.30 4.09
N THR A 217 -9.74 -5.78 5.32
CA THR A 217 -9.38 -5.03 6.55
C THR A 217 -7.88 -4.85 6.70
N ASP A 218 -7.06 -5.87 6.47
CA ASP A 218 -5.61 -5.75 6.51
C ASP A 218 -4.93 -6.70 5.54
N LEU A 219 -3.98 -6.17 4.75
CA LEU A 219 -3.15 -6.92 3.81
C LEU A 219 -2.11 -7.82 4.50
N GLY A 220 -1.83 -7.57 5.79
CA GLY A 220 -0.77 -8.23 6.53
C GLY A 220 0.61 -7.62 6.29
N MET A 221 1.64 -8.37 6.66
CA MET A 221 3.03 -7.91 6.60
C MET A 221 3.86 -8.77 5.64
N THR A 222 4.60 -8.11 4.76
CA THR A 222 5.70 -8.73 4.02
C THR A 222 6.98 -8.63 4.85
N GLY A 223 7.33 -9.69 5.57
CA GLY A 223 8.35 -9.63 6.62
C GLY A 223 8.66 -10.97 7.27
N PRO A 224 9.43 -10.98 8.37
CA PRO A 224 9.83 -12.21 9.04
C PRO A 224 8.62 -12.93 9.68
N VAL A 225 8.50 -14.23 9.43
CA VAL A 225 7.34 -15.04 9.87
C VAL A 225 7.40 -15.34 11.37
N ASP A 226 8.52 -15.86 11.83
CA ASP A 226 8.74 -16.22 13.24
C ASP A 226 9.15 -14.98 14.06
N SER A 227 8.21 -14.05 14.18
CA SER A 227 8.45 -12.73 14.79
C SER A 227 7.23 -12.25 15.60
N VAL A 228 7.40 -11.13 16.30
CA VAL A 228 6.28 -10.39 16.89
C VAL A 228 6.10 -9.12 16.06
N ILE A 229 5.12 -9.12 15.16
CA ILE A 229 4.78 -7.95 14.32
C ILE A 229 6.00 -7.49 13.48
N GLY A 230 6.86 -8.43 13.05
CA GLY A 230 8.08 -8.15 12.29
C GLY A 230 9.34 -7.94 13.14
N MET A 231 9.19 -7.89 14.45
CA MET A 231 10.27 -7.57 15.40
C MET A 231 10.79 -8.80 16.14
N ASN A 232 12.02 -8.70 16.66
CA ASN A 232 12.66 -9.74 17.45
C ASN A 232 11.80 -10.11 18.67
N GLY A 233 11.36 -11.38 18.72
CA GLY A 233 10.44 -11.87 19.75
C GLY A 233 11.00 -11.77 21.17
N ASP A 234 12.28 -12.05 21.39
CA ASP A 234 12.89 -11.98 22.72
C ASP A 234 12.91 -10.53 23.26
N ILE A 235 13.19 -9.56 22.38
CA ILE A 235 13.14 -8.13 22.74
C ILE A 235 11.70 -7.73 23.10
N CYS A 236 10.72 -8.11 22.29
CA CYS A 236 9.31 -7.82 22.55
C CYS A 236 8.85 -8.41 23.89
N ILE A 237 9.12 -9.70 24.14
CA ILE A 237 8.77 -10.39 25.38
C ILE A 237 9.41 -9.69 26.57
N ARG A 238 10.69 -9.35 26.49
CA ARG A 238 11.39 -8.63 27.58
C ARG A 238 10.77 -7.27 27.86
N ARG A 239 10.42 -6.49 26.83
CA ARG A 239 9.73 -5.20 27.01
C ARG A 239 8.41 -5.37 27.76
N PHE A 240 7.59 -6.36 27.42
CA PHE A 240 6.33 -6.62 28.12
C PHE A 240 6.54 -7.15 29.55
N LEU A 241 7.55 -7.96 29.81
CA LEU A 241 7.84 -8.47 31.15
C LEU A 241 8.39 -7.40 32.08
N THR A 242 9.29 -6.55 31.60
CA THR A 242 10.00 -5.58 32.45
C THR A 242 9.44 -4.17 32.40
N GLN A 243 8.59 -3.87 31.40
CA GLN A 243 8.13 -2.52 31.08
C GLN A 243 9.27 -1.53 30.73
N ILE A 244 10.48 -2.03 30.49
CA ILE A 244 11.63 -1.21 30.05
C ILE A 244 11.60 -1.09 28.53
N PRO A 245 11.75 0.13 27.95
CA PRO A 245 11.72 0.35 26.51
C PRO A 245 13.06 -0.04 25.85
N TYR A 246 13.35 -1.34 25.75
CA TYR A 246 14.52 -1.83 25.02
C TYR A 246 14.44 -1.47 23.54
N LYS A 247 15.56 -1.11 22.92
CA LYS A 247 15.62 -0.80 21.49
C LYS A 247 15.02 -1.96 20.67
N MET A 248 14.08 -1.65 19.79
CA MET A 248 13.47 -2.61 18.88
C MET A 248 14.42 -2.95 17.74
N GLU A 249 14.42 -4.21 17.32
CA GLU A 249 15.20 -4.71 16.20
C GLU A 249 14.31 -5.64 15.37
N THR A 250 14.43 -5.59 14.04
CA THR A 250 13.71 -6.51 13.15
C THR A 250 14.14 -7.95 13.41
N ALA A 251 13.21 -8.90 13.37
CA ALA A 251 13.57 -10.31 13.41
C ALA A 251 14.34 -10.70 12.14
N GLU A 252 15.20 -11.72 12.23
CA GLU A 252 15.88 -12.32 11.08
C GLU A 252 15.26 -13.69 10.75
N GLY A 253 15.68 -14.31 9.64
CA GLY A 253 15.26 -15.67 9.27
C GLY A 253 14.29 -15.72 8.08
N SER A 254 13.39 -16.72 8.09
CA SER A 254 12.37 -16.92 7.06
C SER A 254 11.40 -15.75 7.03
N ALA A 255 11.01 -15.36 5.83
CA ALA A 255 10.13 -14.24 5.58
C ALA A 255 9.07 -14.62 4.55
N ALA A 256 7.92 -13.98 4.64
CA ALA A 256 6.82 -14.16 3.72
C ALA A 256 6.47 -12.85 3.01
N ILE A 257 5.93 -12.96 1.81
CA ILE A 257 5.20 -11.88 1.14
C ILE A 257 3.71 -12.06 1.43
N MET A 258 3.04 -10.98 1.85
CA MET A 258 1.61 -10.95 2.12
C MET A 258 0.95 -9.80 1.36
N GLY A 259 -0.27 -10.02 0.91
CA GLY A 259 -1.05 -9.01 0.20
C GLY A 259 -2.32 -9.58 -0.42
N ALA A 260 -2.86 -8.88 -1.40
CA ALA A 260 -4.01 -9.32 -2.17
C ALA A 260 -3.97 -8.84 -3.62
N LEU A 261 -4.48 -9.68 -4.50
CA LEU A 261 -4.77 -9.34 -5.88
C LEU A 261 -6.24 -8.96 -6.00
N PHE A 262 -6.50 -7.74 -6.47
CA PHE A 262 -7.83 -7.29 -6.84
C PHE A 262 -7.92 -7.26 -8.36
N ARG A 263 -8.95 -7.91 -8.90
CA ARG A 263 -9.29 -7.81 -10.33
C ARG A 263 -10.47 -6.87 -10.47
N LEU A 264 -10.35 -5.91 -11.38
CA LEU A 264 -11.32 -4.85 -11.58
C LEU A 264 -11.90 -4.94 -13.00
N ASP A 265 -13.18 -4.66 -13.14
CA ASP A 265 -13.78 -4.41 -14.45
C ASP A 265 -13.46 -2.96 -14.87
N PRO A 266 -12.71 -2.73 -15.96
CA PRO A 266 -12.33 -1.39 -16.38
C PRO A 266 -13.50 -0.54 -16.87
N GLU A 267 -14.61 -1.14 -17.32
CA GLU A 267 -15.78 -0.38 -17.77
C GLU A 267 -16.59 0.14 -16.58
N SER A 268 -16.97 -0.74 -15.65
CA SER A 268 -17.72 -0.34 -14.47
C SER A 268 -16.86 0.29 -13.37
N ARG A 269 -15.53 0.10 -13.42
CA ARG A 269 -14.52 0.49 -12.41
C ARG A 269 -14.75 -0.17 -11.04
N ARG A 270 -15.38 -1.35 -11.05
CA ARG A 270 -15.71 -2.12 -9.84
C ARG A 270 -14.79 -3.30 -9.67
N CYS A 271 -14.59 -3.72 -8.43
CA CYS A 271 -13.93 -4.97 -8.13
C CYS A 271 -14.82 -6.15 -8.50
N VAL A 272 -14.23 -7.17 -9.14
CA VAL A 272 -14.92 -8.40 -9.56
C VAL A 272 -14.39 -9.65 -8.85
N SER A 273 -13.16 -9.62 -8.33
CA SER A 273 -12.62 -10.69 -7.49
C SER A 273 -11.46 -10.21 -6.62
N ILE A 274 -11.29 -10.84 -5.48
CA ILE A 274 -10.17 -10.63 -4.55
C ILE A 274 -9.53 -11.99 -4.28
N GLU A 275 -8.19 -12.04 -4.27
CA GLU A 275 -7.42 -13.26 -4.02
C GLU A 275 -6.26 -12.93 -3.06
N HIS A 276 -6.17 -13.66 -1.96
CA HIS A 276 -5.09 -13.49 -0.99
C HIS A 276 -3.75 -13.95 -1.56
N ILE A 277 -2.70 -13.23 -1.21
CA ILE A 277 -1.32 -13.58 -1.52
C ILE A 277 -0.61 -13.90 -0.22
N PHE A 278 -0.06 -15.11 -0.13
CA PHE A 278 0.84 -15.53 0.94
C PHE A 278 1.85 -16.52 0.35
N GLU A 279 3.13 -16.15 0.34
CA GLU A 279 4.23 -17.05 -0.02
C GLU A 279 5.39 -16.87 0.95
N SER A 280 6.02 -17.97 1.40
CA SER A 280 7.10 -17.94 2.39
C SER A 280 8.37 -18.61 1.87
N LEU A 281 9.54 -18.09 2.29
CA LEU A 281 10.87 -18.65 2.05
C LEU A 281 11.13 -19.95 2.83
#